data_AF-A0A969J749-F1
#
_entry.id   AF-A0A969J749-F1
#
_cell.length_a   1.000
_cell.length_b   1.000
_cell.length_c   1.000
_cell.angle_alpha   90.00
_cell.angle_beta   90.00
_cell.angle_gamma   90.00
#
_symmetry.space_group_name_H-M   'P 1'
#
loop_
_entity.id
_entity.type
_entity.pdbx_description
1 polymer ?
#
loop_
_entity_poly.entity_id
_entity_poly.type
_entity_poly.pdbx_seq_one_letter_code
_entity_poly.pdbx_strand_id
1 'polypeptide(L)'
;MTSIKPPSSYSSRREVKTVLILRWGRKTWQIEHRSPRLQAAAICLLSFLGRSPRFQTAAICLLPFLRLIFWGLWIFLVFKLWSIVFGIVVIRLGIGPGFEAALFFIVALLGWLNLNVETINKSRRTSRRIGLNVARALIPILLAFYQFHRVQPAEILIVTLIVALISYPAVIVIPGIGIYSPFPRLWGIAFVAASIAMVLTPPGIDRPDVAVAFAGTVLGTTIGADLLHLKDYYRQGTQVSGIIGGAGLNDGIVLGSLYALTITEWWPGIWGWICTSFQ
;
A
#
# COMPACT_ATOMS: atom_id res chain seq x y z
N MET A 1 -24.67 -74.97 -50.43
CA MET A 1 -25.51 -75.65 -49.43
C MET A 1 -25.17 -75.05 -48.07
N THR A 2 -25.86 -73.98 -47.66
CA THR A 2 -26.98 -73.98 -46.68
C THR A 2 -26.50 -74.47 -45.30
N SER A 3 -26.52 -73.65 -44.23
CA SER A 3 -27.73 -73.54 -43.40
C SER A 3 -27.53 -72.65 -42.14
N ILE A 4 -28.48 -71.72 -41.93
CA ILE A 4 -29.21 -71.34 -40.69
C ILE A 4 -28.52 -70.62 -39.49
N LYS A 5 -28.94 -69.34 -39.35
CA LYS A 5 -29.31 -68.45 -38.21
C LYS A 5 -28.64 -68.51 -36.82
N PRO A 6 -28.47 -67.33 -36.17
CA PRO A 6 -27.87 -67.19 -34.83
C PRO A 6 -28.91 -67.21 -33.70
N PRO A 7 -28.48 -67.45 -32.44
CA PRO A 7 -29.16 -66.91 -31.28
C PRO A 7 -28.34 -65.79 -30.63
N SER A 8 -29.05 -64.71 -30.33
CA SER A 8 -28.65 -63.62 -29.43
C SER A 8 -28.32 -64.13 -28.03
N SER A 9 -27.22 -63.68 -27.44
CA SER A 9 -27.14 -63.54 -25.99
C SER A 9 -26.20 -62.39 -25.58
N TYR A 10 -26.77 -61.51 -24.78
CA TYR A 10 -26.16 -60.45 -23.99
C TYR A 10 -24.89 -60.93 -23.27
N SER A 11 -23.75 -60.25 -23.47
CA SER A 11 -22.65 -60.29 -22.49
C SER A 11 -22.22 -58.88 -22.13
N SER A 12 -22.64 -58.44 -20.95
CA SER A 12 -22.17 -57.21 -20.32
C SER A 12 -20.71 -57.41 -19.91
N ARG A 13 -19.78 -56.82 -20.66
CA ARG A 13 -18.40 -56.63 -20.18
C ARG A 13 -18.45 -55.68 -18.98
N ARG A 14 -18.30 -56.20 -17.76
CA ARG A 14 -17.98 -55.38 -16.59
C ARG A 14 -16.62 -54.74 -16.85
N GLU A 15 -16.59 -53.42 -17.04
CA GLU A 15 -15.35 -52.64 -16.98
C GLU A 15 -14.78 -52.77 -15.57
N VAL A 16 -13.67 -53.51 -15.44
CA VAL A 16 -12.94 -53.60 -14.17
C VAL A 16 -12.20 -52.28 -13.97
N LYS A 17 -12.79 -51.37 -13.18
CA LYS A 17 -12.09 -50.16 -12.72
C LYS A 17 -11.11 -50.54 -11.62
N THR A 18 -9.83 -50.36 -11.88
CA THR A 18 -8.77 -50.58 -10.88
C THR A 18 -8.55 -49.29 -10.09
N VAL A 19 -9.00 -49.27 -8.85
CA VAL A 19 -8.81 -48.13 -7.93
C VAL A 19 -7.47 -48.30 -7.23
N LEU A 20 -6.57 -47.33 -7.39
CA LEU A 20 -5.30 -47.32 -6.69
C LEU A 20 -5.45 -46.57 -5.37
N ILE A 21 -5.20 -47.27 -4.25
CA ILE A 21 -5.25 -46.70 -2.91
C ILE A 21 -3.83 -46.48 -2.42
N LEU A 22 -3.42 -45.21 -2.29
CA LEU A 22 -2.11 -44.83 -1.76
C LEU A 22 -2.27 -44.35 -0.31
N ARG A 23 -1.55 -45.00 0.62
CA ARG A 23 -1.43 -44.55 2.01
C ARG A 23 -0.11 -43.83 2.22
N TRP A 24 -0.17 -42.61 2.74
CA TRP A 24 0.99 -41.88 3.22
C TRP A 24 0.69 -41.37 4.63
N GLY A 25 1.37 -41.94 5.64
CA GLY A 25 1.12 -41.64 7.04
C GLY A 25 -0.33 -42.01 7.44
N ARG A 26 -1.07 -41.09 8.06
CA ARG A 26 -2.50 -41.29 8.42
C ARG A 26 -3.49 -40.92 7.29
N LYS A 27 -3.02 -40.36 6.16
CA LYS A 27 -3.90 -39.96 5.06
C LYS A 27 -3.92 -41.01 3.96
N THR A 28 -5.10 -41.21 3.38
CA THR A 28 -5.35 -42.18 2.31
C THR A 28 -5.89 -41.44 1.10
N TRP A 29 -5.24 -41.62 -0.05
CA TRP A 29 -5.63 -41.02 -1.32
C TRP A 29 -6.08 -42.11 -2.28
N GLN A 30 -7.23 -41.91 -2.93
CA GLN A 30 -7.74 -42.81 -3.97
C GLN A 30 -7.67 -42.07 -5.31
N ILE A 31 -6.93 -42.65 -6.26
CA ILE A 31 -6.82 -42.10 -7.62
C ILE A 31 -7.36 -43.15 -8.58
N GLU A 32 -8.46 -42.83 -9.26
CA GLU A 32 -9.11 -43.68 -10.24
C GLU A 32 -8.67 -43.24 -11.64
N HIS A 33 -7.96 -44.09 -12.38
CA HIS A 33 -7.47 -43.76 -13.72
C HIS A 33 -7.64 -44.93 -14.68
N ARG A 34 -8.04 -44.65 -15.93
CA ARG A 34 -8.45 -45.66 -16.93
C ARG A 34 -7.32 -46.45 -17.60
N SER A 35 -6.05 -46.09 -17.40
CA SER A 35 -4.94 -46.72 -18.13
C SER A 35 -3.92 -47.37 -17.17
N PRO A 36 -3.69 -48.68 -17.25
CA PRO A 36 -2.79 -49.38 -16.33
C PRO A 36 -1.31 -49.00 -16.50
N ARG A 37 -0.91 -48.52 -17.69
CA ARG A 37 0.47 -48.08 -17.97
C ARG A 37 0.83 -46.75 -17.28
N LEU A 38 -0.08 -45.76 -17.28
CA LEU A 38 0.15 -44.49 -16.58
C LEU A 38 0.12 -44.66 -15.05
N GLN A 39 -0.71 -45.56 -14.53
CA GLN A 39 -0.71 -45.88 -13.10
C GLN A 39 0.63 -46.51 -12.68
N ALA A 40 1.14 -47.50 -13.44
CA ALA A 40 2.43 -48.09 -13.16
C ALA A 40 3.59 -47.07 -13.24
N ALA A 41 3.55 -46.17 -14.22
CA ALA A 41 4.55 -45.11 -14.36
C ALA A 41 4.51 -44.11 -13.18
N ALA A 42 3.33 -43.65 -12.76
CA ALA A 42 3.17 -42.74 -11.63
C ALA A 42 3.61 -43.38 -10.30
N ILE A 43 3.27 -44.66 -10.08
CA ILE A 43 3.71 -45.43 -8.89
C ILE A 43 5.22 -45.59 -8.90
N CYS A 44 5.83 -45.91 -10.05
CA CYS A 44 7.27 -46.06 -10.17
C CYS A 44 7.99 -44.73 -9.90
N LEU A 45 7.47 -43.62 -10.43
CA LEU A 45 8.06 -42.29 -10.23
C LEU A 45 7.94 -41.82 -8.77
N LEU A 46 6.78 -42.01 -8.15
CA LEU A 46 6.54 -41.66 -6.74
C LEU A 46 7.33 -42.55 -5.79
N SER A 47 7.46 -43.85 -6.08
CA SER A 47 8.26 -44.78 -5.27
C SER A 47 9.77 -44.57 -5.46
N PHE A 48 10.22 -44.16 -6.64
CA PHE A 48 11.62 -43.79 -6.91
C PHE A 48 12.01 -42.50 -6.18
N LEU A 49 11.16 -41.47 -6.26
CA LEU A 49 11.35 -40.21 -5.53
C LEU A 49 11.23 -40.40 -4.01
N GLY A 50 10.43 -41.38 -3.56
CA GLY A 50 10.21 -41.68 -2.14
C GLY A 50 11.22 -42.63 -1.47
N ARG A 51 12.08 -43.35 -2.22
CA ARG A 51 12.96 -44.40 -1.66
C ARG A 51 14.41 -44.04 -1.47
N SER A 52 14.91 -42.96 -2.09
CA SER A 52 16.31 -42.58 -1.96
C SER A 52 16.52 -41.70 -0.71
N PRO A 53 17.08 -42.21 0.40
CA PRO A 53 17.32 -41.40 1.60
C PRO A 53 18.29 -40.25 1.31
N ARG A 54 19.16 -40.38 0.30
CA ARG A 54 20.04 -39.31 -0.20
C ARG A 54 19.27 -38.19 -0.89
N PHE A 55 18.21 -38.50 -1.63
CA PHE A 55 17.37 -37.50 -2.30
C PHE A 55 16.46 -36.78 -1.29
N GLN A 56 15.94 -37.50 -0.29
CA GLN A 56 15.17 -36.89 0.79
C GLN A 56 16.01 -35.96 1.66
N THR A 57 17.23 -36.36 2.04
CA THR A 57 18.15 -35.47 2.78
C THR A 57 18.59 -34.27 1.94
N ALA A 58 18.90 -34.46 0.66
CA ALA A 58 19.22 -33.35 -0.25
C ALA A 58 18.04 -32.37 -0.38
N ALA A 59 16.80 -32.85 -0.53
CA ALA A 59 15.62 -32.00 -0.60
C ALA A 59 15.35 -31.24 0.71
N ILE A 60 15.51 -31.90 1.86
CA ILE A 60 15.36 -31.28 3.19
C ILE A 60 16.39 -30.16 3.41
N CYS A 61 17.61 -30.30 2.90
CA CYS A 61 18.64 -29.26 2.99
C CYS A 61 18.50 -28.17 1.90
N LEU A 62 18.04 -28.51 0.70
CA LEU A 62 17.94 -27.59 -0.44
C LEU A 62 16.71 -26.68 -0.37
N LEU A 63 15.57 -27.20 0.11
CA LEU A 63 14.32 -26.43 0.23
C LEU A 63 14.43 -25.17 1.10
N PRO A 64 15.04 -25.16 2.30
CA PRO A 64 15.20 -23.93 3.07
C PRO A 64 16.13 -22.93 2.37
N PHE A 65 17.14 -23.39 1.65
CA PHE A 65 18.03 -22.54 0.87
C PHE A 65 17.31 -21.88 -0.32
N LEU A 66 16.52 -22.65 -1.08
CA LEU A 66 15.68 -22.11 -2.15
C LEU A 66 14.62 -21.14 -1.63
N ARG A 67 14.04 -21.41 -0.44
CA ARG A 67 13.13 -20.46 0.21
C ARG A 67 13.84 -19.17 0.59
N LEU A 68 15.06 -19.25 1.14
CA LEU A 68 15.85 -18.08 1.50
C LEU A 68 16.20 -17.24 0.26
N ILE A 69 16.61 -17.89 -0.84
CA ILE A 69 16.86 -17.21 -2.12
C ILE A 69 15.58 -16.55 -2.63
N PHE A 70 14.46 -17.28 -2.63
CA PHE A 70 13.18 -16.76 -3.09
C PHE A 70 12.75 -15.52 -2.29
N TRP A 71 12.80 -15.60 -0.96
CA TRP A 71 12.47 -14.46 -0.09
C TRP A 71 13.46 -13.31 -0.25
N GLY A 72 14.76 -13.59 -0.35
CA GLY A 72 15.79 -12.58 -0.58
C GLY A 72 15.58 -11.85 -1.91
N LEU A 73 15.32 -12.58 -2.99
CA LEU A 73 15.02 -12.02 -4.30
C LEU A 73 13.70 -11.24 -4.29
N TRP A 74 12.68 -11.74 -3.61
CA TRP A 74 11.39 -11.05 -3.48
C TRP A 74 11.54 -9.74 -2.72
N ILE A 75 12.24 -9.73 -1.58
CA ILE A 75 12.55 -8.52 -0.81
C ILE A 75 13.36 -7.54 -1.67
N PHE A 76 14.36 -8.01 -2.40
CA PHE A 76 15.15 -7.17 -3.30
C PHE A 76 14.29 -6.53 -4.40
N LEU A 77 13.40 -7.30 -5.03
CA LEU A 77 12.50 -6.79 -6.06
C LEU A 77 11.51 -5.78 -5.49
N VAL A 78 10.91 -6.04 -4.33
CA VAL A 78 10.01 -5.11 -3.64
C VAL A 78 10.75 -3.83 -3.29
N PHE A 79 11.96 -3.93 -2.74
CA PHE A 79 12.77 -2.76 -2.40
C PHE A 79 13.15 -1.95 -3.63
N LYS A 80 13.56 -2.62 -4.72
CA LYS A 80 13.91 -1.95 -5.99
C LYS A 80 12.68 -1.25 -6.59
N LEU A 81 11.54 -1.95 -6.64
CA LEU A 81 10.29 -1.39 -7.15
C LEU A 81 9.84 -0.19 -6.31
N TRP A 82 9.89 -0.32 -4.99
CA TRP A 82 9.57 0.75 -4.06
C TRP A 82 10.50 1.94 -4.25
N SER A 83 11.80 1.72 -4.39
CA SER A 83 12.79 2.77 -4.64
C SER A 83 12.56 3.49 -5.97
N ILE A 84 12.09 2.80 -7.00
CA ILE A 84 11.76 3.43 -8.29
C ILE A 84 10.52 4.32 -8.13
N VAL A 85 9.44 3.78 -7.56
CA VAL A 85 8.19 4.53 -7.37
C VAL A 85 8.43 5.74 -6.46
N PHE A 86 9.11 5.54 -5.34
CA PHE A 86 9.45 6.60 -4.40
C PHE A 86 10.42 7.62 -5.02
N GLY A 87 11.40 7.17 -5.83
CA GLY A 87 12.32 8.07 -6.52
C GLY A 87 11.64 8.97 -7.54
N ILE A 88 10.69 8.45 -8.32
CA ILE A 88 9.89 9.29 -9.24
C ILE A 88 9.17 10.38 -8.44
N VAL A 89 8.51 10.01 -7.34
CA VAL A 89 7.80 10.95 -6.47
C VAL A 89 8.73 12.03 -5.90
N VAL A 90 9.90 11.65 -5.40
CA VAL A 90 10.91 12.57 -4.85
C VAL A 90 11.41 13.55 -5.91
N ILE A 91 11.64 13.07 -7.14
CA ILE A 91 12.05 13.90 -8.27
C ILE A 91 10.95 14.90 -8.64
N ARG A 92 9.67 14.49 -8.63
CA ARG A 92 8.53 15.40 -8.87
C ARG A 92 8.47 16.52 -7.83
N LEU A 93 8.82 16.23 -6.58
CA LEU A 93 8.93 17.24 -5.52
C LEU A 93 10.15 18.17 -5.66
N GLY A 94 10.98 17.97 -6.68
CA GLY A 94 12.12 18.85 -6.99
C GLY A 94 13.35 18.53 -6.16
N ILE A 95 13.41 17.32 -5.61
CA ILE A 95 14.57 16.80 -4.90
C ILE A 95 15.38 15.99 -5.91
N GLY A 96 16.69 16.24 -5.96
CA GLY A 96 17.57 15.58 -6.92
C GLY A 96 17.56 14.05 -6.81
N PRO A 97 17.81 13.32 -7.91
CA PRO A 97 17.97 11.88 -7.85
C PRO A 97 19.15 11.49 -6.95
N GLY A 98 19.02 10.38 -6.22
CA GLY A 98 20.04 9.88 -5.28
C GLY A 98 19.85 10.33 -3.83
N PHE A 99 18.96 11.29 -3.56
CA PHE A 99 18.62 11.72 -2.20
C PHE A 99 17.45 10.92 -1.58
N GLU A 100 16.86 9.97 -2.29
CA GLU A 100 15.66 9.24 -1.86
C GLU A 100 15.91 8.44 -0.58
N ALA A 101 17.02 7.69 -0.57
CA ALA A 101 17.39 6.88 0.59
C ALA A 101 17.69 7.76 1.81
N ALA A 102 18.44 8.86 1.61
CA ALA A 102 18.72 9.81 2.66
C ALA A 102 17.44 10.43 3.22
N LEU A 103 16.52 10.87 2.37
CA LEU A 103 15.23 11.42 2.77
C LEU A 103 14.40 10.38 3.53
N PHE A 104 14.37 9.12 3.07
CA PHE A 104 13.68 8.05 3.77
C PHE A 104 14.26 7.82 5.17
N PHE A 105 15.59 7.73 5.31
CA PHE A 105 16.24 7.57 6.61
C PHE A 105 16.00 8.78 7.52
N ILE A 106 16.07 10.00 7.00
CA ILE A 106 15.79 11.24 7.74
C ILE A 106 14.34 11.23 8.25
N VAL A 107 13.37 10.94 7.39
CA VAL A 107 11.94 10.86 7.76
C VAL A 107 11.71 9.74 8.78
N ALA A 108 12.34 8.58 8.63
CA ALA A 108 12.23 7.47 9.57
C ALA A 108 12.80 7.80 10.96
N LEU A 109 13.97 8.46 11.01
CA LEU A 109 14.62 8.88 12.25
C LEU A 109 13.82 10.00 12.93
N LEU A 110 13.35 10.98 12.17
CA LEU A 110 12.63 12.16 12.68
C LEU A 110 11.15 11.91 12.96
N GLY A 111 10.59 10.76 12.56
CA GLY A 111 9.19 10.41 12.79
C GLY A 111 8.78 10.37 14.26
N TRP A 112 9.75 10.07 15.13
CA TRP A 112 9.56 10.03 16.58
C TRP A 112 9.76 11.39 17.26
N LEU A 113 10.34 12.37 16.55
CA LEU A 113 10.66 13.68 17.11
C LEU A 113 9.45 14.60 17.06
N ASN A 114 9.05 15.14 18.22
CA ASN A 114 7.98 16.11 18.36
C ASN A 114 8.52 17.37 19.03
N LEU A 115 8.34 18.52 18.36
CA LEU A 115 8.72 19.83 18.88
C LEU A 115 7.57 20.39 19.71
N ASN A 116 7.86 20.98 20.87
CA ASN A 116 6.86 21.70 21.65
C ASN A 116 6.69 23.10 21.05
N VAL A 117 5.52 23.39 20.48
CA VAL A 117 5.25 24.68 19.82
C VAL A 117 4.71 25.71 20.82
N GLU A 118 3.79 25.30 21.70
CA GLU A 118 3.19 26.23 22.65
C GLU A 118 2.96 25.58 24.02
N THR A 119 3.37 26.28 25.08
CA THR A 119 3.02 25.95 26.48
C THR A 119 2.15 27.07 27.01
N ILE A 120 0.83 26.94 26.93
CA ILE A 120 -0.08 27.94 27.51
C ILE A 120 -0.19 27.64 29.00
N ASN A 121 0.48 28.45 29.81
CA ASN A 121 0.49 28.33 31.27
C ASN A 121 -0.56 29.28 31.85
N LYS A 122 -1.85 28.89 31.78
CA LYS A 122 -2.94 29.80 32.18
C LYS A 122 -3.24 29.82 33.69
N SER A 123 -2.68 28.91 34.48
CA SER A 123 -2.72 28.92 35.95
C SER A 123 -1.77 27.84 36.50
N ARG A 124 -1.27 27.97 37.74
CA ARG A 124 -0.30 27.10 38.43
C ARG A 124 -0.64 25.58 38.49
N ARG A 125 -1.73 25.10 37.88
CA ARG A 125 -2.18 23.69 37.88
C ARG A 125 -2.42 23.07 36.49
N THR A 126 -2.38 23.82 35.39
CA THR A 126 -2.66 23.27 34.04
C THR A 126 -1.68 23.78 32.99
N SER A 127 -0.62 23.00 32.73
CA SER A 127 0.22 23.18 31.55
C SER A 127 -0.40 22.44 30.37
N ARG A 128 -0.79 23.17 29.31
CA ARG A 128 -1.25 22.57 28.05
C ARG A 128 -0.14 22.71 27.02
N ARG A 129 0.24 21.61 26.36
CA ARG A 129 1.33 21.57 25.37
C ARG A 129 0.79 21.15 24.01
N ILE A 130 1.08 21.92 22.97
CA ILE A 130 0.84 21.49 21.59
C ILE A 130 2.18 21.10 20.98
N GLY A 131 2.26 19.86 20.51
CA GLY A 131 3.41 19.32 19.80
C GLY A 131 3.26 19.44 18.28
N LEU A 132 4.37 19.53 17.57
CA LEU A 132 4.46 19.44 16.12
C LEU A 132 5.43 18.33 15.75
N ASN A 133 4.95 17.34 14.99
CA ASN A 133 5.81 16.25 14.56
C ASN A 133 6.77 16.69 13.44
N VAL A 134 8.05 16.36 13.55
CA VAL A 134 9.05 16.83 12.59
C VAL A 134 8.87 16.15 11.24
N ALA A 135 8.81 14.83 11.18
CA ALA A 135 8.69 14.14 9.90
C ALA A 135 7.28 14.20 9.29
N ARG A 136 6.24 14.32 10.12
CA ARG A 136 4.85 14.24 9.67
C ARG A 136 4.13 15.56 9.50
N ALA A 137 4.64 16.64 10.10
CA ALA A 137 4.09 17.96 9.87
C ALA A 137 5.16 18.92 9.35
N LEU A 138 6.25 19.12 10.09
CA LEU A 138 7.23 20.16 9.75
C LEU A 138 7.87 19.94 8.37
N ILE A 139 8.43 18.76 8.11
CA ILE A 139 9.08 18.46 6.83
C ILE A 139 8.10 18.57 5.66
N PRO A 140 6.90 17.96 5.69
CA PRO A 140 5.89 18.14 4.64
C PRO A 140 5.51 19.60 4.42
N ILE A 141 5.28 20.38 5.48
CA ILE A 141 4.91 21.80 5.39
C ILE A 141 6.04 22.61 4.73
N LEU A 142 7.30 22.37 5.11
CA LEU A 142 8.45 23.01 4.48
C LEU A 142 8.56 22.64 2.99
N LEU A 143 8.36 21.36 2.66
CA LEU A 143 8.34 20.90 1.26
C LEU A 143 7.17 21.51 0.47
N ALA A 144 6.02 21.75 1.10
CA ALA A 144 4.89 22.42 0.46
C ALA A 144 5.19 23.90 0.19
N PHE A 145 5.81 24.61 1.15
CA PHE A 145 6.27 25.98 0.93
C PHE A 145 7.35 26.09 -0.15
N TYR A 146 8.25 25.10 -0.24
CA TYR A 146 9.21 25.03 -1.34
C TYR A 146 8.53 24.99 -2.72
N GLN A 147 7.37 24.35 -2.86
CA GLN A 147 6.66 24.27 -4.15
C GLN A 147 6.15 25.63 -4.66
N PHE A 148 5.95 26.65 -3.81
CA PHE A 148 5.55 27.99 -4.26
C PHE A 148 6.58 28.65 -5.19
N HIS A 149 7.82 28.20 -5.17
CA HIS A 149 8.88 28.68 -6.05
C HIS A 149 8.95 27.90 -7.37
N ARG A 150 8.22 26.78 -7.49
CA ARG A 150 8.31 25.83 -8.61
C ARG A 150 7.07 25.79 -9.48
N VAL A 151 5.90 25.99 -8.89
CA VAL A 151 4.60 25.94 -9.58
C VAL A 151 3.76 27.16 -9.25
N GLN A 152 2.64 27.35 -9.95
CA GLN A 152 1.85 28.57 -9.82
C GLN A 152 1.22 28.66 -8.41
N PRO A 153 1.49 29.73 -7.63
CA PRO A 153 0.96 29.87 -6.27
C PRO A 153 -0.57 29.81 -6.19
N ALA A 154 -1.26 30.37 -7.20
CA ALA A 154 -2.72 30.39 -7.24
C ALA A 154 -3.31 28.97 -7.27
N GLU A 155 -2.71 28.05 -8.02
CA GLU A 155 -3.15 26.65 -8.11
C GLU A 155 -3.00 25.94 -6.75
N ILE A 156 -1.86 26.11 -6.08
CA ILE A 156 -1.64 25.59 -4.72
C ILE A 156 -2.71 26.12 -3.77
N LEU A 157 -2.95 27.43 -3.77
CA LEU A 157 -3.91 28.07 -2.87
C LEU A 157 -5.36 27.61 -3.11
N ILE A 158 -5.76 27.40 -4.36
CA ILE A 158 -7.08 26.85 -4.70
C ILE A 158 -7.23 25.43 -4.17
N VAL A 159 -6.25 24.55 -4.41
CA VAL A 159 -6.28 23.18 -3.89
C VAL A 159 -6.25 23.19 -2.36
N THR A 160 -5.42 24.03 -1.73
CA THR A 160 -5.38 24.21 -0.27
C THR A 160 -6.73 24.60 0.28
N LEU A 161 -7.41 25.58 -0.31
CA LEU A 161 -8.73 26.04 0.14
C LEU A 161 -9.75 24.89 0.08
N ILE A 162 -9.82 24.19 -1.05
CA ILE A 162 -10.79 23.10 -1.22
C ILE A 162 -10.48 21.95 -0.27
N VAL A 163 -9.21 21.54 -0.16
CA VAL A 163 -8.77 20.49 0.76
C VAL A 163 -9.09 20.87 2.20
N ALA A 164 -8.85 22.12 2.62
CA ALA A 164 -9.15 22.56 3.97
C ALA A 164 -10.65 22.46 4.30
N LEU A 165 -11.51 22.83 3.35
CA LEU A 165 -12.96 22.75 3.53
C LEU A 165 -13.45 21.31 3.66
N ILE A 166 -12.94 20.38 2.84
CA ILE A 166 -13.35 18.98 2.89
C ILE A 166 -12.69 18.21 4.03
N SER A 167 -11.47 18.58 4.44
CA SER A 167 -10.74 17.88 5.50
C SER A 167 -11.26 18.24 6.88
N TYR A 168 -11.82 19.44 7.08
CA TYR A 168 -12.39 19.87 8.34
C TYR A 168 -13.42 18.87 8.92
N PRO A 169 -14.54 18.54 8.24
CA PRO A 169 -15.49 17.57 8.78
C PRO A 169 -14.99 16.11 8.70
N ALA A 170 -13.85 15.85 8.05
CA ALA A 170 -13.40 14.50 7.74
C ALA A 170 -12.60 13.83 8.88
N VAL A 171 -12.25 14.58 9.93
CA VAL A 171 -11.37 14.08 10.99
C VAL A 171 -12.11 13.74 12.29
N ILE A 172 -11.46 12.95 13.12
CA ILE A 172 -11.90 12.60 14.47
C ILE A 172 -10.82 13.08 15.43
N VAL A 173 -11.19 13.97 16.36
CA VAL A 173 -10.28 14.43 17.41
C VAL A 173 -10.32 13.44 18.56
N ILE A 174 -9.19 12.77 18.81
CA ILE A 174 -9.03 11.84 19.95
C ILE A 174 -8.30 12.58 21.08
N PRO A 175 -8.97 12.86 22.21
CA PRO A 175 -8.38 13.62 23.31
C PRO A 175 -7.17 12.89 23.91
N GLY A 176 -6.10 13.64 24.18
CA GLY A 176 -4.86 13.08 24.77
C GLY A 176 -3.94 12.41 23.76
N ILE A 177 -4.40 12.15 22.54
CA ILE A 177 -3.62 11.45 21.51
C ILE A 177 -3.36 12.37 20.32
N GLY A 178 -4.40 12.76 19.57
CA GLY A 178 -4.20 13.46 18.30
C GLY A 178 -5.44 13.50 17.42
N ILE A 179 -5.29 14.08 16.24
CA ILE A 179 -6.29 14.04 15.18
C ILE A 179 -6.07 12.80 14.33
N TYR A 180 -7.16 12.11 14.02
CA TYR A 180 -7.17 10.91 13.19
C TYR A 180 -8.09 11.12 11.98
N SER A 181 -7.59 10.76 10.79
CA SER A 181 -8.37 10.69 9.57
C SER A 181 -8.69 9.25 9.20
N PRO A 182 -9.97 8.81 9.23
CA PRO A 182 -10.33 7.47 8.76
C PRO A 182 -9.98 7.26 7.30
N PHE A 183 -9.50 6.06 6.99
CA PHE A 183 -8.96 5.71 5.68
C PHE A 183 -9.87 6.06 4.49
N PRO A 184 -11.20 5.77 4.49
CA PRO A 184 -12.05 6.12 3.36
C PRO A 184 -12.13 7.63 3.10
N ARG A 185 -12.12 8.43 4.16
CA ARG A 185 -12.20 9.90 4.07
C ARG A 185 -10.88 10.49 3.61
N LEU A 186 -9.77 9.96 4.12
CA LEU A 186 -8.43 10.31 3.69
C LEU A 186 -8.23 10.08 2.18
N TRP A 187 -8.69 8.93 1.69
CA TRP A 187 -8.67 8.61 0.25
C TRP A 187 -9.52 9.57 -0.57
N GLY A 188 -10.72 9.91 -0.09
CA GLY A 188 -11.58 10.89 -0.74
C GLY A 188 -10.92 12.27 -0.86
N ILE A 189 -10.27 12.74 0.21
CA ILE A 189 -9.52 14.01 0.21
C ILE A 189 -8.41 13.98 -0.83
N ALA A 190 -7.59 12.92 -0.82
CA ALA A 190 -6.48 12.77 -1.75
C ALA A 190 -6.94 12.74 -3.22
N PHE A 191 -8.03 12.03 -3.50
CA PHE A 191 -8.60 11.94 -4.84
C PHE A 191 -9.15 13.29 -5.33
N VAL A 192 -9.84 14.03 -4.46
CA VAL A 192 -10.34 15.38 -4.78
C VAL A 192 -9.18 16.33 -5.06
N ALA A 193 -8.15 16.32 -4.21
CA ALA A 193 -6.96 17.15 -4.41
C ALA A 193 -6.24 16.85 -5.73
N ALA A 194 -6.03 15.56 -6.02
CA ALA A 194 -5.43 15.11 -7.26
C ALA A 194 -6.24 15.55 -8.48
N SER A 195 -7.56 15.36 -8.44
CA SER A 195 -8.46 15.73 -9.54
C SER A 195 -8.43 17.22 -9.83
N ILE A 196 -8.50 18.06 -8.79
CA ILE A 196 -8.46 19.52 -8.96
C ILE A 196 -7.10 19.95 -9.51
N ALA A 197 -6.00 19.43 -8.97
CA ALA A 197 -4.66 19.78 -9.46
C ALA A 197 -4.47 19.42 -10.95
N MET A 198 -4.95 18.24 -11.39
CA MET A 198 -4.91 17.82 -12.79
C MET A 198 -5.78 18.70 -13.71
N VAL A 199 -6.87 19.26 -13.19
CA VAL A 199 -7.75 20.16 -13.96
C VAL A 199 -7.18 21.57 -14.04
N LEU A 200 -6.62 22.07 -12.95
CA LEU A 200 -6.07 23.43 -12.89
C LEU A 200 -4.77 23.58 -13.68
N THR A 201 -3.94 22.53 -13.65
CA THR A 201 -2.57 22.62 -14.15
C THR A 201 -2.46 22.01 -15.55
N PRO A 202 -1.77 22.66 -16.50
CA PRO A 202 -1.57 22.10 -17.83
C PRO A 202 -0.81 20.76 -17.80
N PRO A 203 -1.17 19.78 -18.64
CA PRO A 203 -0.40 18.56 -18.79
C PRO A 203 0.97 18.88 -19.42
N GLY A 204 2.01 18.22 -18.93
CA GLY A 204 3.37 18.43 -19.42
C GLY A 204 4.38 17.45 -18.82
N ILE A 205 5.60 17.43 -19.38
CA ILE A 205 6.67 16.52 -18.96
C ILE A 205 7.06 16.76 -17.50
N ASP A 206 7.06 18.01 -17.07
CA ASP A 206 7.45 18.41 -15.72
C ASP A 206 6.40 18.04 -14.65
N ARG A 207 5.18 17.67 -15.08
CA ARG A 207 4.05 17.28 -14.23
C ARG A 207 3.84 18.22 -13.01
N PRO A 208 3.64 19.54 -13.24
CA PRO A 208 3.45 20.51 -12.16
C PRO A 208 2.21 20.22 -11.29
N ASP A 209 1.20 19.56 -11.85
CA ASP A 209 0.01 19.08 -11.14
C ASP A 209 0.37 18.20 -9.93
N VAL A 210 1.44 17.41 -10.00
CA VAL A 210 1.87 16.53 -8.90
C VAL A 210 2.36 17.35 -7.70
N ALA A 211 3.13 18.41 -7.95
CA ALA A 211 3.61 19.31 -6.91
C ALA A 211 2.46 20.16 -6.32
N VAL A 212 1.52 20.61 -7.17
CA VAL A 212 0.30 21.31 -6.73
C VAL A 212 -0.57 20.41 -5.85
N ALA A 213 -0.82 19.16 -6.26
CA ALA A 213 -1.59 18.20 -5.48
C ALA A 213 -0.94 17.94 -4.11
N PHE A 214 0.38 17.76 -4.07
CA PHE A 214 1.11 17.57 -2.83
C PHE A 214 1.01 18.79 -1.91
N ALA A 215 1.44 19.96 -2.37
CA ALA A 215 1.49 21.18 -1.55
C ALA A 215 0.10 21.63 -1.10
N GLY A 216 -0.86 21.58 -2.03
CA GLY A 216 -2.26 21.87 -1.77
C GLY A 216 -2.84 20.97 -0.68
N THR A 217 -2.55 19.66 -0.75
CA THR A 217 -3.02 18.69 0.25
C THR A 217 -2.36 18.88 1.60
N VAL A 218 -1.04 19.06 1.66
CA VAL A 218 -0.30 19.31 2.92
C VAL A 218 -0.87 20.53 3.64
N LEU A 219 -0.96 21.67 2.95
CA LEU A 219 -1.41 22.92 3.56
C LEU A 219 -2.90 22.88 3.88
N GLY A 220 -3.71 22.31 2.98
CA GLY A 220 -5.15 22.20 3.18
C GLY A 220 -5.50 21.34 4.39
N THR A 221 -4.87 20.16 4.52
CA THR A 221 -5.07 19.29 5.68
C THR A 221 -4.50 19.92 6.96
N THR A 222 -3.33 20.56 6.89
CA THR A 222 -2.79 21.31 8.04
C THR A 222 -3.80 22.35 8.54
N ILE A 223 -4.40 23.12 7.65
CA ILE A 223 -5.39 24.14 8.03
C ILE A 223 -6.69 23.49 8.50
N GLY A 224 -7.32 22.68 7.64
CA GLY A 224 -8.67 22.16 7.86
C GLY A 224 -8.75 21.07 8.92
N ALA A 225 -7.85 20.08 8.87
CA ALA A 225 -7.83 19.00 9.85
C ALA A 225 -7.20 19.45 11.17
N ASP A 226 -6.05 20.11 11.14
CA ASP A 226 -5.27 20.37 12.35
C ASP A 226 -5.57 21.74 12.98
N LEU A 227 -5.32 22.85 12.27
CA LEU A 227 -5.43 24.20 12.85
C LEU A 227 -6.86 24.56 13.24
N LEU A 228 -7.86 24.25 12.42
CA LEU A 228 -9.26 24.57 12.70
C LEU A 228 -9.86 23.76 13.88
N HIS A 229 -9.24 22.62 14.25
CA HIS A 229 -9.63 21.79 15.40
C HIS A 229 -8.82 22.09 16.66
N LEU A 230 -7.87 23.04 16.63
CA LEU A 230 -7.14 23.46 17.84
C LEU A 230 -8.08 23.88 18.97
N LYS A 231 -9.21 24.54 18.64
CA LYS A 231 -10.30 24.89 19.58
C LYS A 231 -10.88 23.69 20.32
N ASP A 232 -10.93 22.53 19.68
CA ASP A 232 -11.56 21.33 20.24
C ASP A 232 -10.64 20.66 21.27
N TYR A 233 -9.32 20.81 21.11
CA TYR A 233 -8.36 20.51 22.19
C TYR A 233 -8.54 21.43 23.39
N TYR A 234 -8.89 22.70 23.16
CA TYR A 234 -9.02 23.68 24.24
C TYR A 234 -10.24 23.42 25.14
N ARG A 235 -11.33 22.91 24.57
CA ARG A 235 -12.65 22.80 25.21
C ARG A 235 -12.76 21.70 26.28
N GLN A 236 -11.84 20.74 26.33
CA GLN A 236 -12.01 19.50 27.10
C GLN A 236 -11.37 19.47 28.51
N GLY A 237 -11.07 20.64 29.13
CA GLY A 237 -10.80 20.77 30.58
C GLY A 237 -9.63 19.99 31.20
N THR A 238 -8.96 19.12 30.46
CA THR A 238 -7.92 18.21 30.93
C THR A 238 -6.54 18.68 30.48
N GLN A 239 -5.50 18.25 31.20
CA GLN A 239 -4.07 18.43 30.88
C GLN A 239 -3.67 17.66 29.61
N VAL A 240 -4.38 17.90 28.51
CA VAL A 240 -4.26 17.15 27.27
C VAL A 240 -3.28 17.85 26.35
N SER A 241 -2.21 17.14 26.02
CA SER A 241 -1.31 17.45 24.91
C SER A 241 -1.94 17.01 23.58
N GLY A 242 -1.94 17.89 22.59
CA GLY A 242 -2.28 17.56 21.20
C GLY A 242 -1.03 17.62 20.33
N ILE A 243 -0.89 16.73 19.34
CA ILE A 243 0.24 16.74 18.39
C ILE A 243 -0.30 16.93 16.98
N ILE A 244 0.15 18.01 16.32
CA ILE A 244 -0.06 18.30 14.90
C ILE A 244 0.77 17.32 14.06
N GLY A 245 0.18 16.79 12.98
CA GLY A 245 0.78 15.73 12.16
C GLY A 245 0.62 14.33 12.73
N GLY A 246 -0.44 14.12 13.52
CA GLY A 246 -0.91 12.83 14.02
C GLY A 246 0.09 12.07 14.91
N ALA A 247 -0.18 11.91 16.19
CA ALA A 247 0.69 11.25 17.18
C ALA A 247 0.92 9.72 17.00
N GLY A 248 1.07 9.21 15.78
CA GLY A 248 1.06 7.76 15.46
C GLY A 248 -0.19 7.29 14.74
N LEU A 249 -1.13 8.20 14.47
CA LEU A 249 -2.41 7.95 13.83
C LEU A 249 -2.35 8.24 12.33
N ASN A 250 -3.33 7.75 11.55
CA ASN A 250 -3.46 8.13 10.13
C ASN A 250 -3.67 9.65 10.03
N ASP A 251 -2.63 10.32 9.55
CA ASP A 251 -2.53 11.76 9.41
C ASP A 251 -2.84 12.20 7.97
N GLY A 252 -3.64 13.25 7.84
CA GLY A 252 -3.97 13.88 6.56
C GLY A 252 -2.78 14.53 5.87
N ILE A 253 -1.84 15.08 6.65
CA ILE A 253 -0.68 15.81 6.13
C ILE A 253 0.24 14.87 5.36
N VAL A 254 0.75 13.79 5.97
CA VAL A 254 1.64 12.85 5.24
C VAL A 254 0.87 11.92 4.32
N LEU A 255 -0.05 11.12 4.86
CA LEU A 255 -0.65 10.05 4.05
C LEU A 255 -1.56 10.62 2.97
N GLY A 256 -2.32 11.68 3.30
CA GLY A 256 -3.18 12.35 2.33
C GLY A 256 -2.37 12.97 1.19
N SER A 257 -1.27 13.65 1.50
CA SER A 257 -0.42 14.25 0.45
C SER A 257 0.33 13.21 -0.38
N LEU A 258 0.83 12.12 0.22
CA LEU A 258 1.44 11.01 -0.51
C LEU A 258 0.43 10.30 -1.42
N TYR A 259 -0.82 10.12 -0.98
CA TYR A 259 -1.87 9.57 -1.82
C TYR A 259 -2.25 10.53 -2.94
N ALA A 260 -2.42 11.83 -2.67
CA ALA A 260 -2.74 12.81 -3.69
C ALA A 260 -1.64 12.84 -4.77
N LEU A 261 -0.38 12.89 -4.34
CA LEU A 261 0.79 12.86 -5.22
C LEU A 261 0.82 11.60 -6.08
N THR A 262 0.69 10.42 -5.46
CA THR A 262 0.74 9.15 -6.21
C THR A 262 -0.45 8.97 -7.14
N ILE A 263 -1.65 9.38 -6.76
CA ILE A 263 -2.81 9.40 -7.66
C ILE A 263 -2.50 10.32 -8.84
N THR A 264 -2.06 11.55 -8.62
CA THR A 264 -1.76 12.49 -9.70
C THR A 264 -0.67 11.98 -10.64
N GLU A 265 0.40 11.34 -10.15
CA GLU A 265 1.48 10.84 -11.02
C GLU A 265 1.01 9.68 -11.91
N TRP A 266 0.28 8.71 -11.35
CA TRP A 266 0.04 7.43 -12.03
C TRP A 266 -1.34 7.31 -12.67
N TRP A 267 -2.32 8.08 -12.21
CA TRP A 267 -3.71 7.99 -12.68
C TRP A 267 -3.85 8.18 -14.20
N PRO A 268 -3.23 9.19 -14.85
CA PRO A 268 -3.37 9.37 -16.29
C PRO A 268 -2.85 8.18 -17.11
N GLY A 269 -1.74 7.56 -16.66
CA GLY A 269 -1.17 6.40 -17.33
C GLY A 269 -2.04 5.15 -17.18
N ILE A 270 -2.56 4.91 -15.98
CA ILE A 270 -3.48 3.80 -15.70
C ILE A 270 -4.77 3.98 -16.52
N TRP A 271 -5.34 5.18 -16.52
CA TRP A 271 -6.55 5.49 -17.27
C TRP A 271 -6.35 5.32 -18.78
N GLY A 272 -5.25 5.82 -19.32
CA GLY A 272 -4.90 5.65 -20.73
C GLY A 272 -4.80 4.17 -21.13
N TRP A 273 -4.11 3.36 -20.33
CA TRP A 273 -3.98 1.92 -20.56
C TRP A 273 -5.33 1.20 -20.54
N ILE A 274 -6.20 1.53 -19.58
CA ILE A 274 -7.56 1.00 -19.49
C ILE A 274 -8.33 1.34 -20.77
N CYS A 275 -8.36 2.62 -21.17
CA CYS A 275 -9.07 3.04 -22.38
C CYS A 275 -8.59 2.30 -23.64
N THR A 276 -7.29 2.05 -23.78
CA THR A 276 -6.74 1.32 -24.94
C THR A 276 -6.97 -0.19 -24.88
N SER A 277 -7.18 -0.78 -23.71
CA SER A 277 -7.35 -2.23 -23.55
C SER A 277 -8.78 -2.71 -23.88
N PHE A 278 -9.74 -1.79 -23.94
CA PHE A 278 -11.15 -2.07 -24.25
C PHE A 278 -11.57 -1.54 -25.64
N GLN A 279 -10.62 -1.11 -26.47
CA GLN A 279 -10.81 -0.75 -27.88
C GLN A 279 -10.32 -1.88 -28.78
#